data_AF-A0A946KTG3-F1
#
_entry.id   AF-A0A946KTG3-F1
#
_cell.length_a   1.000
_cell.length_b   1.000
_cell.length_c   1.000
_cell.angle_alpha   90.00
_cell.angle_beta   90.00
_cell.angle_gamma   90.00
#
_symmetry.space_group_name_H-M   'P 1'
#
loop_
_entity.id
_entity.type
_entity.pdbx_description
1 polymer ?
#
loop_
_entity_poly.entity_id
_entity_poly.type
_entity_poly.pdbx_seq_one_letter_code
_entity_poly.pdbx_strand_id
1 'polypeptide(L)'
;QIDATPQDVLEMVLVGNPVMHHLFLGIDPVPLGQAPFILGIEKAVDRAPQDLDLDIHPAGRIHVLPCIAGHVGADTAAVILSTRPQDNPKDQITLVVDVGTNAEILLAGHGRLLAASSPTGPAFEGAQITAGQRATPGAIERVRINPETGEPRIRVLGVDPWSNEPGFAEAVAATGVTGICGSGIIEVVAELFLAGLMNSDGVIGGAGTRPSSRIEPDGRTMRYVLHDPQDGSSPLVITQNDIRAIQLAKSALYAGIRLLMDHLEVDHLDHIQLAGAFGSHIDTLRATVLGLIPDCLPDQVRSVGNAAGAGAVIALLSGAARQDIQHIVTEIEKVETATEPAFQAHFIDAMTIPHRTARYPGLSTRMTLPEPPITETTAGRRRRRTR
;
A
#
# COMPACT_ATOMS: atom_id res chain seq x y z
N GLN A 1 -22.54 20.17 -4.19
CA GLN A 1 -22.10 21.57 -4.22
C GLN A 1 -22.53 22.22 -2.92
N ILE A 2 -21.63 22.90 -2.25
CA ILE A 2 -21.94 23.81 -1.15
C ILE A 2 -22.11 25.21 -1.76
N ASP A 3 -23.10 25.97 -1.29
CA ASP A 3 -23.42 27.33 -1.76
C ASP A 3 -22.38 28.32 -1.22
N ALA A 4 -21.17 28.28 -1.76
CA ALA A 4 -20.02 29.05 -1.32
C ALA A 4 -19.15 29.47 -2.53
N THR A 5 -18.49 30.61 -2.40
CA THR A 5 -17.51 31.16 -3.33
C THR A 5 -16.09 30.93 -2.81
N PRO A 6 -15.05 30.99 -3.66
CA PRO A 6 -13.66 30.93 -3.18
C PRO A 6 -13.33 32.01 -2.13
N GLN A 7 -14.01 33.15 -2.19
CA GLN A 7 -13.88 34.26 -1.23
C GLN A 7 -14.47 33.95 0.14
N ASP A 8 -15.24 32.86 0.28
CA ASP A 8 -15.72 32.37 1.59
C ASP A 8 -14.68 31.49 2.30
N VAL A 9 -13.58 31.13 1.63
CA VAL A 9 -12.50 30.30 2.19
C VAL A 9 -11.49 31.19 2.92
N LEU A 10 -11.52 31.13 4.26
CA LEU A 10 -10.62 31.90 5.14
C LEU A 10 -9.37 31.13 5.59
N GLU A 11 -9.39 29.79 5.50
CA GLU A 11 -8.28 28.98 5.97
C GLU A 11 -8.15 27.70 5.15
N MET A 12 -6.91 27.32 4.85
CA MET A 12 -6.56 26.13 4.10
C MET A 12 -5.39 25.44 4.79
N VAL A 13 -5.49 24.13 4.99
CA VAL A 13 -4.37 23.28 5.42
C VAL A 13 -3.92 22.42 4.26
N LEU A 14 -2.61 22.38 4.03
CA LEU A 14 -2.00 21.61 2.96
C LEU A 14 -1.04 20.57 3.54
N VAL A 15 -1.12 19.37 2.99
CA VAL A 15 -0.32 18.22 3.36
C VAL A 15 0.04 17.46 2.09
N GLY A 16 1.22 16.85 2.08
CA GLY A 16 1.73 16.11 0.93
C GLY A 16 3.16 15.64 1.15
N ASN A 17 3.59 14.71 0.32
CA ASN A 17 4.96 14.21 0.36
C ASN A 17 5.96 15.35 0.12
N PRO A 18 7.24 15.17 0.48
CA PRO A 18 8.22 16.25 0.43
C PRO A 18 8.36 16.91 -0.95
N VAL A 19 8.27 16.14 -2.03
CA VAL A 19 8.36 16.67 -3.40
C VAL A 19 7.19 17.58 -3.71
N MET A 20 5.95 17.11 -3.49
CA MET A 20 4.74 17.91 -3.72
C MET A 20 4.69 19.13 -2.80
N HIS A 21 5.12 18.98 -1.55
CA HIS A 21 5.26 20.08 -0.59
C HIS A 21 6.22 21.17 -1.09
N HIS A 22 7.41 20.79 -1.55
CA HIS A 22 8.41 21.75 -2.04
C HIS A 22 7.96 22.43 -3.33
N LEU A 23 7.45 21.66 -4.30
CA LEU A 23 6.91 22.20 -5.55
C LEU A 23 5.80 23.22 -5.30
N PHE A 24 4.86 22.90 -4.40
CA PHE A 24 3.76 23.79 -4.07
C PHE A 24 4.25 25.10 -3.43
N LEU A 25 5.27 25.05 -2.57
CA LEU A 25 5.86 26.22 -1.93
C LEU A 25 6.87 26.98 -2.80
N GLY A 26 7.10 26.55 -4.04
CA GLY A 26 8.11 27.14 -4.92
C GLY A 26 9.56 26.90 -4.48
N ILE A 27 9.79 25.84 -3.70
CA ILE A 27 11.13 25.43 -3.21
C ILE A 27 11.69 24.36 -4.17
N ASP A 28 12.96 24.47 -4.53
CA ASP A 28 13.64 23.49 -5.39
C ASP A 28 13.65 22.08 -4.77
N PRO A 29 13.01 21.07 -5.39
CA PRO A 29 13.00 19.71 -4.90
C PRO A 29 14.21 18.88 -5.34
N VAL A 30 15.11 19.40 -6.20
CA VAL A 30 16.28 18.64 -6.72
C VAL A 30 17.11 17.98 -5.61
N PRO A 31 17.39 18.63 -4.46
CA PRO A 31 18.13 18.00 -3.35
C PRO A 31 17.45 16.75 -2.76
N LEU A 32 16.13 16.60 -2.92
CA LEU A 32 15.39 15.41 -2.46
C LEU A 32 15.68 14.17 -3.31
N GLY A 33 16.22 14.34 -4.53
CA GLY A 33 16.58 13.23 -5.41
C GLY A 33 18.01 12.70 -5.24
N GLN A 34 18.79 13.30 -4.34
CA GLN A 34 20.21 12.98 -4.17
C GLN A 34 20.54 12.82 -2.69
N ALA A 35 21.21 11.73 -2.33
CA ALA A 35 21.67 11.53 -0.96
C ALA A 35 22.51 12.74 -0.50
N PRO A 36 22.23 13.32 0.69
CA PRO A 36 21.46 12.74 1.80
C PRO A 36 19.97 13.20 1.86
N PHE A 37 19.35 13.53 0.73
CA PHE A 37 17.91 13.81 0.58
C PHE A 37 17.44 15.00 1.42
N ILE A 38 18.16 16.12 1.32
CA ILE A 38 18.01 17.27 2.22
C ILE A 38 16.72 18.03 1.92
N LEU A 39 15.92 18.26 2.96
CA LEU A 39 14.75 19.15 2.91
C LEU A 39 15.20 20.62 2.86
N GLY A 40 14.62 21.41 1.96
CA GLY A 40 14.80 22.86 1.94
C GLY A 40 14.13 23.54 3.13
N ILE A 41 13.01 22.97 3.60
CA ILE A 41 12.34 23.36 4.84
C ILE A 41 11.68 22.13 5.50
N GLU A 42 11.86 22.00 6.81
CA GLU A 42 11.28 20.90 7.60
C GLU A 42 10.07 21.36 8.44
N LYS A 43 10.08 22.61 8.90
CA LYS A 43 9.08 23.16 9.81
C LYS A 43 7.78 23.48 9.09
N ALA A 44 6.70 23.55 9.88
CA ALA A 44 5.42 24.06 9.40
C ALA A 44 5.58 25.49 8.86
N VAL A 45 4.78 25.82 7.84
CA VAL A 45 4.87 27.11 7.14
C VAL A 45 3.49 27.73 7.05
N ASP A 46 3.39 28.99 7.44
CA ASP A 46 2.25 29.84 7.15
C ASP A 46 2.55 30.74 5.94
N ARG A 47 1.58 30.83 5.04
CA ARG A 47 1.63 31.67 3.83
C ARG A 47 0.33 32.43 3.64
N ALA A 48 0.46 33.61 3.04
CA ALA A 48 -0.69 34.34 2.53
C ALA A 48 -1.12 33.72 1.18
N PRO A 49 -2.42 33.80 0.80
CA PRO A 49 -2.90 33.30 -0.49
C PRO A 49 -2.17 33.88 -1.69
N GLN A 50 -1.78 35.15 -1.61
CA GLN A 50 -1.06 35.84 -2.67
C GLN A 50 0.37 35.34 -2.85
N ASP A 51 0.97 34.73 -1.82
CA ASP A 51 2.32 34.15 -1.92
C ASP A 51 2.33 32.85 -2.75
N LEU A 52 1.16 32.26 -2.96
CA LEU A 52 0.97 30.93 -3.57
C LEU A 52 0.01 30.98 -4.76
N ASP A 53 -0.32 32.17 -5.26
CA ASP A 53 -1.25 32.39 -6.36
C ASP A 53 -2.61 31.67 -6.19
N LEU A 54 -3.10 31.58 -4.95
CA LEU A 54 -4.40 30.95 -4.64
C LEU A 54 -5.54 31.97 -4.61
N ASP A 55 -6.56 31.73 -5.42
CA ASP A 55 -7.80 32.50 -5.45
C ASP A 55 -8.75 32.09 -4.31
N ILE A 56 -8.41 32.50 -3.09
CA ILE A 56 -9.31 32.44 -1.92
C ILE A 56 -9.46 33.84 -1.31
N HIS A 57 -10.13 33.95 -0.15
CA HIS A 57 -10.26 35.25 0.51
C HIS A 57 -8.89 35.93 0.71
N PRO A 58 -8.71 37.23 0.39
CA PRO A 58 -7.40 37.88 0.46
C PRO A 58 -6.76 37.91 1.86
N ALA A 59 -7.58 37.88 2.91
CA ALA A 59 -7.12 37.74 4.31
C ALA A 59 -7.07 36.28 4.80
N GLY A 60 -7.22 35.32 3.88
CA GLY A 60 -7.15 33.90 4.18
C GLY A 60 -5.76 33.49 4.64
N ARG A 61 -5.65 32.29 5.21
CA ARG A 61 -4.38 31.72 5.68
C ARG A 61 -4.17 30.33 5.14
N ILE A 62 -2.96 30.06 4.69
CA ILE A 62 -2.54 28.73 4.24
C ILE A 62 -1.52 28.21 5.22
N HIS A 63 -1.82 27.08 5.84
CA HIS A 63 -0.95 26.39 6.77
C HIS A 63 -0.46 25.08 6.16
N VAL A 64 0.85 24.91 6.05
CA VAL A 64 1.47 23.68 5.55
C VAL A 64 2.10 22.96 6.72
N LEU A 65 1.75 21.69 6.91
CA LEU A 65 2.30 20.86 7.99
C LEU A 65 3.80 20.58 7.80
N PRO A 66 4.54 20.25 8.87
CA PRO A 66 5.98 19.98 8.78
C PRO A 66 6.28 18.68 8.02
N CYS A 67 7.44 18.61 7.37
CA CYS A 67 7.98 17.38 6.80
C CYS A 67 8.81 16.63 7.85
N ILE A 68 8.84 15.30 7.76
CA ILE A 68 9.58 14.43 8.68
C ILE A 68 10.99 14.17 8.13
N ALA A 69 11.12 13.77 6.87
CA ALA A 69 12.40 13.45 6.22
C ALA A 69 12.33 13.74 4.71
N GLY A 70 13.44 13.59 3.99
CA GLY A 70 13.51 13.81 2.54
C GLY A 70 12.49 13.02 1.71
N HIS A 71 12.05 11.86 2.22
CA HIS A 71 11.02 11.01 1.61
C HIS A 71 9.76 10.83 2.47
N VAL A 72 9.68 11.45 3.66
CA VAL A 72 8.52 11.31 4.57
C VAL A 72 7.96 12.69 4.86
N GLY A 73 6.76 12.97 4.36
CA GLY A 73 6.24 14.33 4.23
C GLY A 73 5.21 14.76 5.27
N ALA A 74 4.61 15.90 4.94
CA ALA A 74 3.52 16.53 5.69
C ALA A 74 2.23 15.71 5.65
N ASP A 75 2.04 14.89 4.61
CA ASP A 75 1.00 13.86 4.55
C ASP A 75 1.15 12.83 5.66
N THR A 76 2.36 12.30 5.88
CA THR A 76 2.63 11.37 6.99
C THR A 76 2.42 12.04 8.35
N ALA A 77 2.82 13.31 8.48
CA ALA A 77 2.52 14.09 9.68
C ALA A 77 1.00 14.18 9.95
N ALA A 78 0.20 14.35 8.89
CA ALA A 78 -1.26 14.30 9.00
C ALA A 78 -1.79 12.89 9.32
N VAL A 79 -1.20 11.82 8.78
CA VAL A 79 -1.53 10.44 9.15
C VAL A 79 -1.32 10.23 10.65
N ILE A 80 -0.21 10.72 11.22
CA ILE A 80 0.05 10.64 12.67
C ILE A 80 -1.05 11.34 13.47
N LEU A 81 -1.49 12.52 13.03
CA LEU A 81 -2.57 13.26 13.71
C LEU A 81 -3.89 12.49 13.76
N SER A 82 -4.24 11.78 12.69
CA SER A 82 -5.52 11.06 12.59
C SER A 82 -5.47 9.66 13.20
N THR A 83 -4.33 8.97 13.12
CA THR A 83 -4.19 7.57 13.55
C THR A 83 -3.62 7.43 14.96
N ARG A 84 -2.85 8.43 15.43
CA ARG A 84 -2.20 8.52 16.75
C ARG A 84 -1.59 7.19 17.25
N PRO A 85 -0.77 6.49 16.44
CA PRO A 85 -0.22 5.19 16.81
C PRO A 85 0.66 5.25 18.08
N GLN A 86 1.28 6.40 18.35
CA GLN A 86 2.09 6.66 19.54
C GLN A 86 1.30 6.76 20.85
N ASP A 87 -0.02 6.94 20.78
CA ASP A 87 -0.88 7.04 21.97
C ASP A 87 -1.32 5.65 22.49
N ASN A 88 -1.05 4.59 21.73
CA ASN A 88 -1.33 3.22 22.17
C ASN A 88 -0.47 2.84 23.38
N PRO A 89 -0.91 1.88 24.21
CA PRO A 89 -0.10 1.32 25.30
C PRO A 89 1.32 0.97 24.83
N LYS A 90 2.33 1.28 25.66
CA LYS A 90 3.75 1.17 25.28
C LYS A 90 4.18 -0.26 24.94
N ASP A 91 3.46 -1.25 25.44
CA ASP A 91 3.66 -2.68 25.18
C ASP A 91 3.01 -3.16 23.87
N GLN A 92 2.21 -2.32 23.21
CA GLN A 92 1.61 -2.64 21.92
C GLN A 92 2.43 -2.07 20.77
N ILE A 93 2.63 -2.90 19.74
CA ILE A 93 3.32 -2.54 18.51
C ILE A 93 2.29 -2.25 17.42
N THR A 94 2.23 -0.99 17.00
CA THR A 94 1.27 -0.51 16.00
C THR A 94 1.99 -0.09 14.73
N LEU A 95 1.64 -0.75 13.63
CA LEU A 95 2.08 -0.41 12.30
C LEU A 95 1.00 0.43 11.61
N VAL A 96 1.38 1.57 11.02
CA VAL A 96 0.56 2.31 10.07
C VAL A 96 1.29 2.35 8.74
N VAL A 97 0.59 2.00 7.66
CA VAL A 97 1.11 2.06 6.30
C VAL A 97 0.19 2.93 5.47
N ASP A 98 0.68 4.07 4.98
CA ASP A 98 -0.01 4.82 3.94
C ASP A 98 0.41 4.28 2.58
N VAL A 99 -0.52 3.63 1.87
CA VAL A 99 -0.23 2.98 0.59
C VAL A 99 -0.51 3.94 -0.56
N GLY A 100 0.55 4.39 -1.23
CA GLY A 100 0.52 5.13 -2.49
C GLY A 100 1.62 4.67 -3.44
N THR A 101 2.07 5.57 -4.33
CA THR A 101 3.20 5.33 -5.25
C THR A 101 4.47 5.02 -4.47
N ASN A 102 4.68 5.76 -3.38
CA ASN A 102 5.54 5.34 -2.29
C ASN A 102 4.62 4.89 -1.15
N ALA A 103 5.17 4.07 -0.27
CA ALA A 103 4.48 3.72 0.96
C ALA A 103 5.22 4.32 2.15
N GLU A 104 4.54 5.21 2.86
CA GLU A 104 5.03 5.76 4.12
C GLU A 104 4.63 4.83 5.27
N ILE A 105 5.62 4.49 6.08
CA ILE A 105 5.53 3.47 7.12
C ILE A 105 5.80 4.14 8.45
N LEU A 106 4.89 3.97 9.40
CA LEU A 106 5.05 4.39 10.79
C LEU A 106 5.00 3.14 11.68
N LEU A 107 5.96 3.00 12.58
CA LEU A 107 5.96 1.94 13.58
C LEU A 107 6.07 2.55 14.97
N ALA A 108 5.01 2.39 15.75
CA ALA A 108 4.97 2.83 17.14
C ALA A 108 5.07 1.63 18.09
N GLY A 109 5.84 1.79 19.15
CA GLY A 109 5.97 0.79 20.21
C GLY A 109 7.09 1.15 21.17
N HIS A 110 7.06 0.62 22.39
CA HIS A 110 8.04 0.90 23.44
C HIS A 110 8.25 2.41 23.71
N GLY A 111 7.25 3.25 23.43
CA GLY A 111 7.35 4.71 23.54
C GLY A 111 8.20 5.40 22.47
N ARG A 112 8.55 4.70 21.38
CA ARG A 112 9.24 5.22 20.20
C ARG A 112 8.26 5.30 19.03
N LEU A 113 8.53 6.22 18.09
CA LEU A 113 7.84 6.32 16.81
C LEU A 113 8.90 6.38 15.71
N LEU A 114 8.92 5.36 14.87
CA LEU A 114 9.85 5.26 13.73
C LEU A 114 9.08 5.56 12.44
N ALA A 115 9.76 6.18 11.48
CA ALA A 115 9.22 6.44 10.15
C ALA A 115 10.21 6.06 9.05
N ALA A 116 9.67 5.51 7.96
CA ALA A 116 10.39 5.27 6.72
C ALA A 116 9.45 5.53 5.53
N SER A 117 10.04 5.79 4.36
CA SER A 117 9.34 5.68 3.07
C SER A 117 9.95 4.53 2.29
N SER A 118 9.09 3.78 1.61
CA SER A 118 9.48 2.63 0.79
C SER A 118 9.05 2.83 -0.67
N PRO A 119 9.95 2.57 -1.65
CA PRO A 119 9.68 2.77 -3.07
C PRO A 119 8.86 1.60 -3.62
N THR A 120 7.56 1.58 -3.34
CA THR A 120 6.64 0.54 -3.82
C THR A 120 6.37 0.63 -5.32
N GLY A 121 6.52 1.81 -5.91
CA GLY A 121 6.13 2.06 -7.30
C GLY A 121 4.61 2.04 -7.49
N PRO A 122 4.12 2.37 -8.70
CA PRO A 122 2.71 2.68 -8.89
C PRO A 122 1.83 1.44 -9.21
N ALA A 123 2.36 0.22 -9.01
CA ALA A 123 1.67 -1.02 -9.35
C ALA A 123 0.31 -1.15 -8.65
N PHE A 124 0.24 -0.79 -7.37
CA PHE A 124 -1.01 -0.79 -6.60
C PHE A 124 -1.94 0.38 -6.93
N GLU A 125 -1.50 1.34 -7.75
CA GLU A 125 -2.37 2.38 -8.30
C GLU A 125 -3.01 1.97 -9.63
N GLY A 126 -2.72 0.76 -10.10
CA GLY A 126 -3.10 0.28 -11.43
C GLY A 126 -2.24 0.85 -12.55
N ALA A 127 -1.21 1.65 -12.25
CA ALA A 127 -0.27 2.06 -13.29
C ALA A 127 0.75 0.94 -13.55
N GLN A 128 1.21 0.83 -14.80
CA GLN A 128 2.18 -0.19 -15.23
C GLN A 128 1.72 -1.64 -15.07
N ILE A 129 0.41 -1.86 -14.89
CA ILE A 129 -0.25 -3.16 -14.94
C ILE A 129 -1.07 -3.21 -16.22
N THR A 130 -0.99 -4.33 -16.95
CA THR A 130 -1.55 -4.49 -18.31
C THR A 130 -3.03 -4.12 -18.40
N ALA A 131 -3.83 -4.62 -17.46
CA ALA A 131 -5.25 -4.30 -17.33
C ALA A 131 -5.53 -3.32 -16.17
N GLY A 132 -4.51 -2.64 -15.67
CA GLY A 132 -4.62 -1.76 -14.51
C GLY A 132 -5.21 -0.39 -14.85
N GLN A 133 -5.99 0.15 -13.92
CA GLN A 133 -6.49 1.52 -13.99
C GLN A 133 -6.70 2.11 -12.59
N ARG A 134 -6.96 3.42 -12.53
CA ARG A 134 -7.38 4.08 -11.28
C ARG A 134 -8.76 3.59 -10.84
N ALA A 135 -9.06 3.72 -9.55
CA ALA A 135 -10.36 3.39 -8.98
C ALA A 135 -11.45 4.35 -9.49
N THR A 136 -12.07 3.99 -10.61
CA THR A 136 -13.19 4.71 -11.25
C THR A 136 -14.31 3.72 -11.57
N PRO A 137 -15.55 4.18 -11.80
CA PRO A 137 -16.63 3.31 -12.27
C PRO A 137 -16.19 2.48 -13.47
N GLY A 138 -16.52 1.19 -13.45
CA GLY A 138 -16.05 0.20 -14.44
C GLY A 138 -14.79 -0.58 -14.04
N ALA A 139 -14.02 -0.12 -13.04
CA ALA A 139 -12.87 -0.86 -12.53
C ALA A 139 -13.29 -2.05 -11.66
N ILE A 140 -12.66 -3.21 -11.87
CA ILE A 140 -12.76 -4.37 -10.98
C ILE A 140 -12.10 -4.02 -9.65
N GLU A 141 -12.87 -4.07 -8.56
CA GLU A 141 -12.40 -3.77 -7.20
C GLU A 141 -12.37 -4.98 -6.28
N ARG A 142 -13.08 -6.07 -6.64
CA ARG A 142 -13.02 -7.35 -5.91
C ARG A 142 -12.93 -8.52 -6.87
N VAL A 143 -12.18 -9.54 -6.46
CA VAL A 143 -11.94 -10.78 -7.19
C VAL A 143 -12.03 -11.96 -6.22
N ARG A 144 -12.75 -13.01 -6.59
CA ARG A 144 -12.67 -14.33 -5.92
C ARG A 144 -12.49 -15.40 -6.97
N ILE A 145 -11.58 -16.33 -6.74
CA ILE A 145 -11.33 -17.44 -7.69
C ILE A 145 -11.75 -18.74 -7.02
N ASN A 146 -12.59 -19.52 -7.71
CA ASN A 146 -12.96 -20.84 -7.21
C ASN A 146 -11.73 -21.77 -7.23
N PRO A 147 -11.30 -22.34 -6.09
CA PRO A 147 -10.09 -23.16 -6.02
C PRO A 147 -10.22 -24.50 -6.77
N GLU A 148 -11.42 -25.00 -6.99
CA GLU A 148 -11.66 -26.28 -7.68
C GLU A 148 -11.73 -26.14 -9.20
N THR A 149 -12.25 -25.02 -9.70
CA THR A 149 -12.43 -24.78 -11.14
C THR A 149 -11.41 -23.80 -11.70
N GLY A 150 -10.96 -22.83 -10.91
CA GLY A 150 -10.11 -21.73 -11.33
C GLY A 150 -10.91 -20.62 -12.01
N GLU A 151 -12.23 -20.60 -11.81
CA GLU A 151 -13.11 -19.62 -12.42
C GLU A 151 -13.26 -18.38 -11.53
N PRO A 152 -13.06 -17.17 -12.09
CA PRO A 152 -13.19 -15.95 -11.32
C PRO A 152 -14.65 -15.49 -11.23
N ARG A 153 -14.97 -14.83 -10.12
CA ARG A 153 -16.07 -13.87 -10.04
C ARG A 153 -15.51 -12.53 -9.59
N ILE A 154 -16.06 -11.47 -10.17
CA ILE A 154 -15.57 -10.09 -9.98
C ILE A 154 -16.69 -9.19 -9.49
N ARG A 155 -16.33 -8.12 -8.80
CA ARG A 155 -17.21 -6.98 -8.50
C ARG A 155 -16.57 -5.71 -9.02
N VAL A 156 -17.39 -4.84 -9.61
CA VAL A 156 -16.97 -3.57 -10.20
C VAL A 156 -17.29 -2.44 -9.23
N LEU A 157 -16.44 -1.42 -9.20
CA LEU A 157 -16.60 -0.26 -8.33
C LEU A 157 -17.97 0.40 -8.55
N GLY A 158 -18.76 0.51 -7.49
CA GLY A 158 -20.11 1.08 -7.52
C GLY A 158 -21.21 0.13 -7.99
N VAL A 159 -20.89 -1.15 -8.20
CA VAL A 159 -21.84 -2.20 -8.60
C VAL A 159 -21.93 -3.24 -7.50
N ASP A 160 -23.13 -3.48 -6.98
CA ASP A 160 -23.36 -4.43 -5.88
C ASP A 160 -23.30 -5.92 -6.25
N PRO A 161 -23.98 -6.39 -7.32
CA PRO A 161 -23.94 -7.81 -7.67
C PRO A 161 -22.54 -8.27 -8.10
N TRP A 162 -22.20 -9.52 -7.80
CA TRP A 162 -21.04 -10.19 -8.40
C TRP A 162 -21.32 -10.57 -9.85
N SER A 163 -20.26 -10.78 -10.63
CA SER A 163 -20.37 -11.15 -12.06
C SER A 163 -21.13 -12.44 -12.35
N ASN A 164 -21.31 -13.31 -11.36
CA ASN A 164 -22.07 -14.54 -11.47
C ASN A 164 -23.49 -14.45 -10.87
N GLU A 165 -23.92 -13.25 -10.45
CA GLU A 165 -25.23 -13.00 -9.86
C GLU A 165 -26.17 -12.29 -10.86
N PRO A 166 -27.49 -12.52 -10.78
CA PRO A 166 -28.47 -11.80 -11.59
C PRO A 166 -28.36 -10.28 -11.40
N GLY A 167 -28.53 -9.52 -12.47
CA GLY A 167 -28.47 -8.05 -12.42
C GLY A 167 -27.09 -7.45 -12.71
N PHE A 168 -26.01 -8.24 -12.70
CA PHE A 168 -24.67 -7.71 -12.98
C PHE A 168 -24.56 -7.08 -14.37
N ALA A 169 -24.98 -7.79 -15.41
CA ALA A 169 -24.89 -7.32 -16.80
C ALA A 169 -25.63 -5.99 -17.02
N GLU A 170 -26.79 -5.82 -16.38
CA GLU A 170 -27.58 -4.59 -16.44
C GLU A 170 -26.89 -3.46 -15.65
N ALA A 171 -26.34 -3.77 -14.48
CA ALA A 171 -25.67 -2.79 -13.62
C ALA A 171 -24.37 -2.24 -14.24
N VAL A 172 -23.64 -3.06 -14.99
CA VAL A 172 -22.43 -2.62 -15.70
C VAL A 172 -22.69 -2.10 -17.11
N ALA A 173 -23.93 -2.11 -17.61
CA ALA A 173 -24.23 -1.75 -18.99
C ALA A 173 -23.78 -0.33 -19.38
N ALA A 174 -23.82 0.61 -18.42
CA ALA A 174 -23.43 2.00 -18.65
C ALA A 174 -21.91 2.24 -18.55
N THR A 175 -21.22 1.50 -17.67
CA THR A 175 -19.80 1.74 -17.35
C THR A 175 -18.85 0.73 -17.99
N GLY A 176 -19.36 -0.45 -18.35
CA GLY A 176 -18.57 -1.61 -18.73
C GLY A 176 -17.74 -2.19 -17.59
N VAL A 177 -16.90 -3.17 -17.93
CA VAL A 177 -15.79 -3.68 -17.10
C VAL A 177 -14.50 -3.33 -17.83
N THR A 178 -13.84 -2.27 -17.39
CA THR A 178 -12.83 -1.56 -18.21
C THR A 178 -11.39 -1.84 -17.80
N GLY A 179 -11.17 -2.40 -16.62
CA GLY A 179 -9.86 -2.69 -16.08
C GLY A 179 -9.93 -3.04 -14.60
N ILE A 180 -8.79 -2.99 -13.92
CA ILE A 180 -8.61 -3.47 -12.55
C ILE A 180 -7.98 -2.35 -11.72
N CYS A 181 -8.62 -1.97 -10.61
CA CYS A 181 -8.02 -1.00 -9.69
C CYS A 181 -7.10 -1.68 -8.66
N GLY A 182 -6.40 -0.88 -7.86
CA GLY A 182 -5.44 -1.36 -6.86
C GLY A 182 -5.94 -2.48 -5.94
N SER A 183 -7.16 -2.35 -5.40
CA SER A 183 -7.76 -3.40 -4.56
C SER A 183 -8.00 -4.69 -5.36
N GLY A 184 -8.49 -4.59 -6.60
CA GLY A 184 -8.64 -5.73 -7.50
C GLY A 184 -7.31 -6.40 -7.85
N ILE A 185 -6.23 -5.63 -7.99
CA ILE A 185 -4.87 -6.13 -8.25
C ILE A 185 -4.34 -6.93 -7.05
N ILE A 186 -4.52 -6.42 -5.83
CA ILE A 186 -4.14 -7.14 -4.60
C ILE A 186 -4.92 -8.46 -4.51
N GLU A 187 -6.24 -8.40 -4.71
CA GLU A 187 -7.08 -9.58 -4.59
C GLU A 187 -6.81 -10.62 -5.67
N VAL A 188 -6.63 -10.24 -6.94
CA VAL A 188 -6.40 -11.23 -8.01
C VAL A 188 -5.10 -12.01 -7.79
N VAL A 189 -4.02 -11.35 -7.36
CA VAL A 189 -2.75 -12.06 -7.11
C VAL A 189 -2.86 -12.98 -5.90
N ALA A 190 -3.49 -12.50 -4.82
CA ALA A 190 -3.76 -13.31 -3.65
C ALA A 190 -4.62 -14.54 -3.99
N GLU A 191 -5.69 -14.35 -4.77
CA GLU A 191 -6.60 -15.43 -5.15
C GLU A 191 -5.99 -16.41 -6.16
N LEU A 192 -5.11 -15.96 -7.06
CA LEU A 192 -4.33 -16.84 -7.93
C LEU A 192 -3.44 -17.79 -7.12
N PHE A 193 -2.82 -17.28 -6.07
CA PHE A 193 -2.04 -18.08 -5.13
C PHE A 193 -2.93 -19.04 -4.34
N LEU A 194 -4.00 -18.55 -3.72
CA LEU A 194 -4.93 -19.36 -2.92
C LEU A 194 -5.61 -20.47 -3.74
N ALA A 195 -5.97 -20.20 -5.00
CA ALA A 195 -6.57 -21.18 -5.90
C ALA A 195 -5.56 -22.18 -6.50
N GLY A 196 -4.28 -22.07 -6.13
CA GLY A 196 -3.22 -22.94 -6.64
C GLY A 196 -2.99 -22.80 -8.14
N LEU A 197 -3.29 -21.63 -8.73
CA LEU A 197 -3.05 -21.30 -10.14
C LEU A 197 -1.69 -20.64 -10.37
N MET A 198 -1.13 -20.08 -9.30
CA MET A 198 0.18 -19.46 -9.25
C MET A 198 0.96 -20.04 -8.07
N ASN A 199 2.24 -20.35 -8.27
CA ASN A 199 3.08 -20.84 -7.17
C ASN A 199 3.59 -19.68 -6.29
N SER A 200 4.26 -20.02 -5.19
CA SER A 200 4.81 -19.03 -4.24
C SER A 200 5.85 -18.09 -4.85
N ASP A 201 6.51 -18.48 -5.95
CA ASP A 201 7.46 -17.64 -6.68
C ASP A 201 6.78 -16.67 -7.66
N GLY A 202 5.45 -16.69 -7.72
CA GLY A 202 4.65 -15.82 -8.59
C GLY A 202 4.57 -16.32 -10.04
N VAL A 203 4.84 -17.60 -10.31
CA VAL A 203 4.74 -18.17 -11.67
C VAL A 203 3.33 -18.66 -11.93
N ILE A 204 2.63 -18.03 -12.88
CA ILE A 204 1.31 -18.46 -13.34
C ILE A 204 1.45 -19.80 -14.09
N GLY A 205 0.66 -20.81 -13.71
CA GLY A 205 0.81 -22.15 -14.29
C GLY A 205 2.14 -22.82 -13.96
N GLY A 206 2.81 -22.39 -12.89
CA GLY A 206 4.11 -22.90 -12.46
C GLY A 206 4.09 -24.36 -11.99
N ALA A 207 5.26 -24.88 -11.63
CA ALA A 207 5.36 -26.25 -11.11
C ALA A 207 4.48 -26.43 -9.86
N GLY A 208 3.71 -27.52 -9.82
CA GLY A 208 2.81 -27.86 -8.71
C GLY A 208 1.48 -27.11 -8.69
N THR A 209 1.20 -26.24 -9.66
CA THR A 209 -0.11 -25.57 -9.77
C THR A 209 -1.12 -26.45 -10.51
N ARG A 210 -2.42 -26.18 -10.31
CA ARG A 210 -3.49 -26.87 -11.02
C ARG A 210 -3.72 -26.28 -12.41
N PRO A 211 -4.15 -27.09 -13.38
CA PRO A 211 -4.57 -26.58 -14.68
C PRO A 211 -5.87 -25.76 -14.55
N SER A 212 -6.05 -24.80 -15.44
CA SER A 212 -7.30 -24.04 -15.60
C SER A 212 -7.48 -23.65 -17.06
N SER A 213 -8.71 -23.66 -17.54
CA SER A 213 -9.06 -23.15 -18.87
C SER A 213 -8.86 -21.63 -19.01
N ARG A 214 -8.71 -20.92 -17.88
CA ARG A 214 -8.38 -19.49 -17.84
C ARG A 214 -6.89 -19.19 -17.97
N ILE A 215 -6.02 -20.20 -17.94
CA ILE A 215 -4.58 -20.01 -18.10
C ILE A 215 -4.22 -20.27 -19.57
N GLU A 216 -3.67 -19.25 -20.22
CA GLU A 216 -3.33 -19.27 -21.64
C GLU A 216 -1.84 -19.00 -21.87
N PRO A 217 -1.24 -19.54 -22.95
CA PRO A 217 0.10 -19.14 -23.38
C PRO A 217 0.18 -17.65 -23.74
N ASP A 218 1.24 -17.00 -23.27
CA ASP A 218 1.60 -15.62 -23.61
C ASP A 218 3.11 -15.58 -23.92
N GLY A 219 3.44 -15.83 -25.19
CA GLY A 219 4.82 -15.99 -25.65
C GLY A 219 5.53 -17.17 -24.97
N ARG A 220 6.51 -16.86 -24.12
CA ARG A 220 7.29 -17.86 -23.33
C ARG A 220 6.75 -18.05 -21.91
N THR A 221 5.69 -17.32 -21.56
CA THR A 221 5.08 -17.29 -20.24
C THR A 221 3.61 -17.69 -20.33
N MET A 222 2.91 -17.69 -19.21
CA MET A 222 1.47 -17.87 -19.15
C MET A 222 0.81 -16.57 -18.66
N ARG A 223 -0.46 -16.38 -19.02
CA ARG A 223 -1.33 -15.34 -18.48
C ARG A 223 -2.63 -15.95 -17.96
N TYR A 224 -3.31 -15.24 -17.08
CA TYR A 224 -4.62 -15.63 -16.57
C TYR A 224 -5.70 -14.68 -17.11
N VAL A 225 -6.76 -15.22 -17.70
CA VAL A 225 -7.92 -14.45 -18.17
C VAL A 225 -8.86 -14.20 -16.99
N LEU A 226 -8.91 -12.96 -16.52
CA LEU A 226 -9.76 -12.57 -15.39
C LEU A 226 -11.20 -12.29 -15.83
N HIS A 227 -11.36 -11.63 -16.98
CA HIS A 227 -12.66 -11.29 -17.53
C HIS A 227 -12.61 -11.34 -19.06
N ASP A 228 -13.63 -11.96 -19.66
CA ASP A 228 -13.75 -12.10 -21.11
C ASP A 228 -15.11 -11.53 -21.57
N PRO A 229 -15.12 -10.31 -22.14
CA PRO A 229 -16.34 -9.65 -22.61
C PRO A 229 -16.99 -10.40 -23.77
N GLN A 230 -18.33 -10.52 -23.74
CA GLN A 230 -19.10 -11.17 -24.82
C GLN A 230 -19.34 -10.26 -26.04
N ASP A 231 -18.93 -9.00 -25.96
CA ASP A 231 -19.11 -7.99 -27.02
C ASP A 231 -17.93 -7.93 -28.02
N GLY A 232 -16.94 -8.82 -27.85
CA GLY A 232 -15.76 -8.90 -28.72
C GLY A 232 -14.65 -7.91 -28.37
N SER A 233 -14.77 -7.16 -27.27
CA SER A 233 -13.64 -6.39 -26.73
C SER A 233 -12.54 -7.30 -26.16
N SER A 234 -11.33 -6.75 -26.01
CA SER A 234 -10.19 -7.53 -25.53
C SER A 234 -10.41 -8.03 -24.10
N PRO A 235 -10.02 -9.27 -23.78
CA PRO A 235 -10.14 -9.79 -22.42
C PRO A 235 -9.23 -9.03 -21.45
N LEU A 236 -9.68 -8.90 -20.20
CA LEU A 236 -8.85 -8.41 -19.11
C LEU A 236 -8.02 -9.57 -18.56
N VAL A 237 -6.71 -9.46 -18.69
CA VAL A 237 -5.76 -10.52 -18.35
C VAL A 237 -4.75 -10.06 -17.30
N ILE A 238 -4.23 -11.02 -16.54
CA ILE A 238 -3.06 -10.85 -15.67
C ILE A 238 -1.89 -11.57 -16.31
N THR A 239 -0.86 -10.81 -16.68
CA THR A 239 0.35 -11.34 -17.30
C THR A 239 1.40 -11.71 -16.26
N GLN A 240 2.39 -12.50 -16.66
CA GLN A 240 3.53 -12.80 -15.80
C GLN A 240 4.33 -11.54 -15.41
N ASN A 241 4.39 -10.53 -16.26
CA ASN A 241 5.07 -9.27 -15.98
C ASN A 241 4.31 -8.43 -14.94
N ASP A 242 2.98 -8.45 -14.98
CA ASP A 242 2.15 -7.80 -13.95
C ASP A 242 2.45 -8.39 -12.57
N ILE A 243 2.52 -9.73 -12.46
CA ILE A 243 2.90 -10.39 -11.21
C ILE A 243 4.29 -9.95 -10.73
N ARG A 244 5.26 -9.81 -11.64
CA ARG A 244 6.61 -9.35 -11.27
C ARG A 244 6.60 -7.92 -10.76
N ALA A 245 5.87 -7.01 -11.40
CA ALA A 245 5.73 -5.63 -10.93
C ALA A 245 5.12 -5.58 -9.52
N ILE A 246 4.08 -6.38 -9.26
CA ILE A 246 3.41 -6.48 -7.95
C ILE A 246 4.34 -7.08 -6.89
N GLN A 247 5.12 -8.11 -7.24
CA GLN A 247 6.11 -8.70 -6.33
C GLN A 247 7.19 -7.69 -5.94
N LEU A 248 7.72 -6.91 -6.88
CA LEU A 248 8.70 -5.86 -6.57
C LEU A 248 8.09 -4.83 -5.61
N ALA A 249 6.87 -4.38 -5.90
CA ALA A 249 6.16 -3.40 -5.08
C ALA A 249 5.92 -3.88 -3.65
N LYS A 250 5.32 -5.06 -3.47
CA LYS A 250 5.04 -5.59 -2.13
C LYS A 250 6.30 -5.94 -1.36
N SER A 251 7.36 -6.37 -2.05
CA SER A 251 8.64 -6.70 -1.40
C SER A 251 9.36 -5.46 -0.87
N ALA A 252 9.29 -4.34 -1.60
CA ALA A 252 9.81 -3.07 -1.11
C ALA A 252 9.10 -2.63 0.17
N LEU A 253 7.76 -2.66 0.18
CA LEU A 253 6.98 -2.31 1.38
C LEU A 253 7.33 -3.22 2.55
N TYR A 254 7.25 -4.53 2.35
CA TYR A 254 7.53 -5.50 3.41
C TYR A 254 8.95 -5.35 3.98
N ALA A 255 9.95 -5.11 3.12
CA ALA A 255 11.32 -4.87 3.54
C ALA A 255 11.46 -3.61 4.41
N GLY A 256 10.78 -2.51 4.02
CA GLY A 256 10.71 -1.30 4.83
C GLY A 256 10.08 -1.54 6.21
N ILE A 257 8.98 -2.29 6.26
CA ILE A 257 8.32 -2.65 7.53
C ILE A 257 9.26 -3.48 8.40
N ARG A 258 9.90 -4.51 7.83
CA ARG A 258 10.81 -5.39 8.55
C ARG A 258 12.04 -4.65 9.09
N LEU A 259 12.57 -3.67 8.36
CA LEU A 259 13.64 -2.81 8.86
C LEU A 259 13.20 -2.01 10.09
N LEU A 260 12.02 -1.38 10.06
CA LEU A 260 11.52 -0.66 11.22
C LEU A 260 11.33 -1.60 12.42
N MET A 261 10.83 -2.81 12.18
CA MET A 261 10.70 -3.84 13.22
C MET A 261 12.07 -4.27 13.77
N ASP A 262 13.12 -4.34 12.95
CA ASP A 262 14.49 -4.62 13.42
C ASP A 262 15.01 -3.50 14.32
N HIS A 263 14.82 -2.23 13.92
CA HIS A 263 15.20 -1.05 14.71
C HIS A 263 14.43 -0.90 16.02
N LEU A 264 13.18 -1.36 16.05
CA LEU A 264 12.36 -1.42 17.26
C LEU A 264 12.61 -2.68 18.10
N GLU A 265 13.40 -3.62 17.57
CA GLU A 265 13.74 -4.93 18.18
C GLU A 265 12.50 -5.78 18.47
N VAL A 266 11.58 -5.85 17.50
CA VAL A 266 10.32 -6.60 17.60
C VAL A 266 10.11 -7.54 16.44
N ASP A 267 9.41 -8.62 16.72
CA ASP A 267 9.16 -9.75 15.81
C ASP A 267 7.66 -10.06 15.68
N HIS A 268 6.80 -9.25 16.30
CA HIS A 268 5.35 -9.28 16.16
C HIS A 268 4.75 -7.87 16.02
N LEU A 269 3.50 -7.81 15.57
CA LEU A 269 2.68 -6.61 15.47
C LEU A 269 1.34 -6.88 16.16
N ASP A 270 0.89 -5.96 17.01
CA ASP A 270 -0.42 -6.06 17.68
C ASP A 270 -1.54 -5.44 16.85
N HIS A 271 -1.22 -4.36 16.13
CA HIS A 271 -2.18 -3.63 15.32
C HIS A 271 -1.56 -3.20 13.99
N ILE A 272 -2.34 -3.33 12.91
CA ILE A 272 -1.96 -2.82 11.59
C ILE A 272 -3.07 -1.91 11.05
N GLN A 273 -2.69 -0.74 10.59
CA GLN A 273 -3.58 0.24 9.98
C GLN A 273 -3.12 0.53 8.55
N LEU A 274 -3.97 0.22 7.57
CA LEU A 274 -3.74 0.52 6.17
C LEU A 274 -4.46 1.82 5.78
N ALA A 275 -3.68 2.86 5.53
CA ALA A 275 -4.12 4.16 5.05
C ALA A 275 -3.93 4.27 3.53
N GLY A 276 -4.41 5.39 2.98
CA GLY A 276 -4.26 5.78 1.59
C GLY A 276 -5.58 5.79 0.83
N ALA A 277 -5.60 6.51 -0.29
CA ALA A 277 -6.77 6.56 -1.17
C ALA A 277 -7.18 5.16 -1.64
N PHE A 278 -6.20 4.30 -1.91
CA PHE A 278 -6.38 2.88 -2.22
C PHE A 278 -6.77 2.07 -0.98
N GLY A 279 -6.18 2.41 0.18
CA GLY A 279 -6.37 1.75 1.47
C GLY A 279 -7.83 1.58 1.87
N SER A 280 -8.69 2.57 1.60
CA SER A 280 -10.11 2.62 1.98
C SER A 280 -10.95 1.39 1.59
N HIS A 281 -10.55 0.64 0.56
CA HIS A 281 -11.28 -0.52 0.04
C HIS A 281 -10.42 -1.78 -0.07
N ILE A 282 -9.26 -1.84 0.59
CA ILE A 282 -8.39 -3.03 0.58
C ILE A 282 -8.98 -4.13 1.46
N ASP A 283 -9.10 -5.35 0.93
CA ASP A 283 -9.34 -6.54 1.74
C ASP A 283 -8.04 -6.91 2.48
N THR A 284 -8.06 -6.69 3.79
CA THR A 284 -6.89 -6.85 4.65
C THR A 284 -6.38 -8.29 4.69
N LEU A 285 -7.25 -9.28 4.53
CA LEU A 285 -6.85 -10.68 4.45
C LEU A 285 -6.07 -10.92 3.16
N ARG A 286 -6.54 -10.43 2.00
CA ARG A 286 -5.86 -10.63 0.72
C ARG A 286 -4.56 -9.84 0.63
N ALA A 287 -4.50 -8.66 1.23
CA ALA A 287 -3.26 -7.92 1.40
C ALA A 287 -2.23 -8.72 2.23
N THR A 288 -2.68 -9.38 3.30
CA THR A 288 -1.81 -10.25 4.12
C THR A 288 -1.38 -11.51 3.35
N VAL A 289 -2.29 -12.14 2.60
CA VAL A 289 -1.96 -13.31 1.73
C VAL A 289 -0.91 -12.97 0.69
N LEU A 290 -1.03 -11.79 0.05
CA LEU A 290 -0.03 -11.29 -0.90
C LEU A 290 1.36 -11.11 -0.24
N GLY A 291 1.39 -10.96 1.09
CA GLY A 291 2.56 -10.55 1.85
C GLY A 291 2.87 -9.07 1.67
N LEU A 292 1.83 -8.24 1.51
CA LEU A 292 1.97 -6.79 1.49
C LEU A 292 2.37 -6.26 2.89
N ILE A 293 1.86 -6.93 3.92
CA ILE A 293 2.13 -6.65 5.34
C ILE A 293 2.51 -7.94 6.07
N PRO A 294 3.27 -7.83 7.19
CA PRO A 294 3.53 -8.96 8.07
C PRO A 294 2.26 -9.53 8.70
N ASP A 295 2.40 -10.73 9.26
CA ASP A 295 1.31 -11.38 9.96
C ASP A 295 0.91 -10.63 11.24
N CYS A 296 -0.39 -10.57 11.46
CA CYS A 296 -1.03 -10.04 12.66
C CYS A 296 -2.37 -10.78 12.80
N LEU A 297 -2.98 -10.71 13.99
CA LEU A 297 -4.33 -11.23 14.15
C LEU A 297 -5.27 -10.49 13.18
N PRO A 298 -6.06 -11.19 12.34
CA PRO A 298 -6.83 -10.53 11.29
C PRO A 298 -7.80 -9.45 11.78
N ASP A 299 -8.35 -9.61 12.99
CA ASP A 299 -9.24 -8.62 13.62
C ASP A 299 -8.51 -7.34 14.08
N GLN A 300 -7.18 -7.35 14.09
CA GLN A 300 -6.32 -6.22 14.43
C GLN A 300 -5.74 -5.51 13.20
N VAL A 301 -6.09 -5.98 12.00
CA VAL A 301 -5.71 -5.34 10.73
C VAL A 301 -6.91 -4.59 10.18
N ARG A 302 -6.82 -3.25 10.12
CA ARG A 302 -7.92 -2.38 9.66
C ARG A 302 -7.49 -1.44 8.56
N SER A 303 -8.42 -1.13 7.67
CA SER A 303 -8.30 0.02 6.77
C SER A 303 -8.77 1.29 7.48
N VAL A 304 -8.03 2.38 7.33
CA VAL A 304 -8.36 3.71 7.90
C VAL A 304 -8.65 4.76 6.82
N GLY A 305 -8.65 4.36 5.54
CA GLY A 305 -8.94 5.25 4.41
C GLY A 305 -7.93 6.39 4.24
N ASN A 306 -8.40 7.56 3.78
CA ASN A 306 -7.54 8.74 3.57
C ASN A 306 -7.18 9.42 4.91
N ALA A 307 -6.25 8.81 5.64
CA ALA A 307 -5.78 9.28 6.94
C ALA A 307 -5.05 10.63 6.86
N ALA A 308 -4.33 10.91 5.77
CA ALA A 308 -3.71 12.22 5.53
C ALA A 308 -4.77 13.32 5.41
N GLY A 309 -5.85 13.07 4.65
CA GLY A 309 -6.99 13.99 4.55
C GLY A 309 -7.69 14.22 5.89
N ALA A 310 -7.93 13.16 6.66
CA ALA A 310 -8.50 13.27 8.00
C ALA A 310 -7.59 14.10 8.93
N GLY A 311 -6.28 13.90 8.87
CA GLY A 311 -5.29 14.66 9.63
C GLY A 311 -5.22 16.13 9.23
N ALA A 312 -5.36 16.44 7.93
CA ALA A 312 -5.44 17.81 7.44
C ALA A 312 -6.68 18.54 7.99
N VAL A 313 -7.83 17.86 8.09
CA VAL A 313 -9.04 18.40 8.72
C VAL A 313 -8.83 18.63 10.22
N ILE A 314 -8.17 17.71 10.92
CA ILE A 314 -7.83 17.88 12.34
C ILE A 314 -6.94 19.12 12.54
N ALA A 315 -5.89 19.25 11.72
CA ALA A 315 -5.02 20.42 11.74
C ALA A 315 -5.78 21.71 11.39
N LEU A 316 -6.69 21.68 10.41
CA LEU A 316 -7.52 22.83 10.03
C LEU A 316 -8.34 23.32 11.22
N LEU A 317 -8.98 22.41 11.95
CA LEU A 317 -9.92 22.73 13.02
C LEU A 317 -9.26 22.92 14.40
N SER A 318 -7.99 22.58 14.58
CA SER A 318 -7.32 22.62 15.89
C SER A 318 -5.90 23.19 15.83
N GLY A 319 -5.74 24.40 16.37
CA GLY A 319 -4.41 25.00 16.58
C GLY A 319 -3.53 24.20 17.55
N ALA A 320 -4.14 23.52 18.53
CA ALA A 320 -3.41 22.63 19.43
C ALA A 320 -2.84 21.42 18.68
N ALA A 321 -3.59 20.84 17.73
CA ALA A 321 -3.09 19.75 16.90
C ALA A 321 -1.91 20.18 16.02
N ARG A 322 -1.92 21.43 15.49
CA ARG A 322 -0.78 21.98 14.74
C ARG A 322 0.47 22.13 15.60
N GLN A 323 0.31 22.48 16.88
CA GLN A 323 1.44 22.56 17.82
C GLN A 323 1.94 21.18 18.20
N ASP A 324 1.02 20.24 18.47
CA ASP A 324 1.31 18.86 18.82
C ASP A 324 2.13 18.17 17.73
N ILE A 325 1.67 18.21 16.47
CA ILE A 325 2.39 17.55 15.38
C ILE A 325 3.77 18.14 15.13
N GLN A 326 3.94 19.46 15.30
CA GLN A 326 5.25 20.11 15.20
C GLN A 326 6.24 19.60 16.25
N HIS A 327 5.76 19.20 17.43
CA HIS A 327 6.61 18.57 18.43
C HIS A 327 6.88 17.11 18.09
N ILE A 328 5.84 16.33 17.77
CA ILE A 328 5.95 14.90 17.49
C ILE A 328 6.96 14.63 16.37
N VAL A 329 6.92 15.37 15.26
CA VAL A 329 7.85 15.14 14.14
C VAL A 329 9.33 15.30 14.51
N THR A 330 9.64 16.03 15.58
CA THR A 330 11.03 16.20 16.06
C THR A 330 11.54 15.00 16.87
N GLU A 331 10.63 14.17 17.37
CA GLU A 331 10.95 12.98 18.16
C GLU A 331 10.91 11.69 17.33
N ILE A 332 10.47 11.78 16.06
CA ILE A 332 10.42 10.62 15.16
C ILE A 332 11.83 10.19 14.77
N GLU A 333 12.08 8.89 14.91
CA GLU A 333 13.29 8.25 14.44
C GLU A 333 13.16 7.90 12.96
N LYS A 334 14.00 8.54 12.13
CA LYS A 334 13.91 8.49 10.67
C LYS A 334 14.83 7.39 10.16
N VAL A 335 14.28 6.39 9.50
CA VAL A 335 15.04 5.30 8.90
C VAL A 335 15.09 5.49 7.39
N GLU A 336 16.29 5.76 6.86
CA GLU A 336 16.51 5.92 5.41
C GLU A 336 16.79 4.57 4.76
N THR A 337 15.73 3.92 4.28
CA THR A 337 15.75 2.57 3.68
C THR A 337 16.81 2.40 2.59
N ALA A 338 17.09 3.45 1.80
CA ALA A 338 18.09 3.41 0.74
C ALA A 338 19.54 3.22 1.25
N THR A 339 19.79 3.54 2.53
CA THR A 339 21.11 3.42 3.17
C THR A 339 21.24 2.20 4.08
N GLU A 340 20.14 1.47 4.28
CA GLU A 340 20.08 0.34 5.21
C GLU A 340 20.63 -0.96 4.57
N PRO A 341 21.74 -1.53 5.07
CA PRO A 341 22.36 -2.71 4.46
C PRO A 341 21.43 -3.94 4.45
N ALA A 342 20.51 -4.03 5.40
CA ALA A 342 19.58 -5.15 5.54
C ALA A 342 18.39 -5.09 4.57
N PHE A 343 18.11 -3.92 3.94
CA PHE A 343 16.95 -3.74 3.06
C PHE A 343 16.91 -4.79 1.95
N GLN A 344 18.05 -5.00 1.27
CA GLN A 344 18.14 -5.91 0.14
C GLN A 344 17.87 -7.37 0.54
N ALA A 345 18.29 -7.78 1.73
CA ALA A 345 18.06 -9.13 2.21
C ALA A 345 16.57 -9.36 2.49
N HIS A 346 15.93 -8.41 3.20
CA HIS A 346 14.49 -8.45 3.47
C HIS A 346 13.65 -8.38 2.18
N PHE A 347 14.08 -7.57 1.21
CA PHE A 347 13.44 -7.48 -0.10
C PHE A 347 13.43 -8.81 -0.83
N ILE A 348 14.57 -9.51 -0.87
CA ILE A 348 14.69 -10.82 -1.53
C ILE A 348 13.79 -11.85 -0.83
N ASP A 349 13.77 -11.87 0.51
CA ASP A 349 12.90 -12.76 1.28
C ASP A 349 11.41 -12.49 1.03
N ALA A 350 11.06 -11.22 0.81
CA ALA A 350 9.70 -10.79 0.56
C ALA A 350 9.21 -11.02 -0.87
N MET A 351 10.05 -11.43 -1.84
CA MET A 351 9.61 -11.70 -3.22
C MET A 351 8.63 -12.88 -3.33
N THR A 352 8.76 -13.86 -2.45
CA THR A 352 7.87 -15.05 -2.39
C THR A 352 6.52 -14.67 -1.79
N ILE A 353 5.42 -15.29 -2.20
CA ILE A 353 4.07 -15.05 -1.67
C ILE A 353 3.70 -16.16 -0.66
N PRO A 354 3.30 -15.83 0.58
CA PRO A 354 3.29 -14.49 1.17
C PRO A 354 4.70 -13.97 1.49
N HIS A 355 5.60 -14.86 1.93
CA HIS A 355 7.01 -14.56 2.24
C HIS A 355 7.84 -15.85 2.20
N ARG A 356 9.16 -15.76 1.99
CA ARG A 356 10.05 -16.93 1.92
C ARG A 356 10.21 -17.65 3.25
N THR A 357 10.36 -16.88 4.33
CA THR A 357 10.78 -17.37 5.66
C THR A 357 9.81 -17.02 6.79
N ALA A 358 8.94 -16.04 6.59
CA ALA A 358 8.07 -15.53 7.64
C ALA A 358 6.85 -16.43 7.75
N ARG A 359 6.37 -16.63 8.98
CA ARG A 359 5.18 -17.43 9.26
C ARG A 359 3.97 -16.53 9.38
N TYR A 360 2.81 -17.09 9.05
CA TYR A 360 1.53 -16.38 9.10
C TYR A 360 0.49 -17.11 9.98
N PRO A 361 0.78 -17.35 11.27
CA PRO A 361 -0.14 -18.04 12.18
C PRO A 361 -1.47 -17.30 12.38
N GLY A 362 -1.46 -15.96 12.43
CA GLY A 362 -2.64 -15.11 12.52
C GLY A 362 -3.55 -15.29 11.31
N LEU A 363 -3.01 -15.15 10.10
CA LEU A 363 -3.76 -15.41 8.86
C LEU A 363 -4.31 -16.85 8.80
N SER A 364 -3.54 -17.82 9.29
CA SER A 364 -3.93 -19.24 9.32
C SER A 364 -5.15 -19.51 10.21
N THR A 365 -5.53 -18.59 11.11
CA THR A 365 -6.78 -18.71 11.88
C THR A 365 -8.03 -18.47 11.04
N ARG A 366 -7.90 -17.83 9.87
CA ARG A 366 -9.03 -17.46 8.99
C ARG A 366 -9.06 -18.24 7.68
N MET A 367 -7.93 -18.78 7.23
CA MET A 367 -7.84 -19.53 5.98
C MET A 367 -6.69 -20.52 5.97
N THR A 368 -6.77 -21.51 5.09
CA THR A 368 -5.65 -22.43 4.81
C THR A 368 -4.83 -21.87 3.66
N LEU A 369 -3.53 -21.71 3.88
CA LEU A 369 -2.59 -21.30 2.83
C LEU A 369 -2.10 -22.54 2.04
N PRO A 370 -1.82 -22.40 0.74
CA PRO A 370 -1.14 -23.42 -0.03
C PRO A 370 0.18 -23.83 0.65
N GLU A 371 0.47 -25.13 0.70
CA GLU A 371 1.74 -25.60 1.26
C GLU A 371 2.91 -25.06 0.42
N PRO A 372 3.96 -24.51 1.06
CA PRO A 372 5.16 -24.15 0.34
C PRO A 372 5.75 -25.42 -0.30
N PRO A 373 6.27 -25.35 -1.54
CA PRO A 373 6.94 -26.49 -2.15
C PRO A 373 8.04 -26.97 -1.21
N ILE A 374 8.08 -28.28 -0.94
CA ILE A 374 9.10 -28.92 -0.09
C ILE A 374 10.45 -28.64 -0.73
N THR A 375 11.13 -27.60 -0.24
CA THR A 375 12.54 -27.40 -0.51
C THR A 375 13.27 -28.35 0.43
N GLU A 376 13.96 -29.34 -0.13
CA GLU A 376 14.92 -30.12 0.64
C GLU A 376 15.89 -29.13 1.29
N THR A 377 15.70 -28.87 2.58
CA THR A 377 16.66 -28.14 3.38
C THR A 377 17.96 -28.91 3.26
N THR A 378 18.93 -28.34 2.56
CA THR A 378 20.31 -28.82 2.58
C THR A 378 20.82 -28.64 3.99
N ALA A 379 20.62 -29.68 4.81
CA ALA A 379 21.32 -29.91 6.05
C ALA A 379 22.80 -30.20 5.73
N GLY A 380 23.50 -29.17 5.24
CA GLY A 380 24.93 -29.15 5.01
C GLY A 380 25.65 -29.14 6.35
N ARG A 381 25.87 -30.34 6.89
CA ARG A 381 26.80 -30.68 7.98
C ARG A 381 28.00 -29.71 8.05
N ARG A 382 27.96 -28.77 9.00
CA ARG A 382 29.16 -28.15 9.59
C ARG A 382 29.91 -29.24 10.39
N ARG A 383 30.63 -30.13 9.70
CA ARG A 383 31.64 -30.98 10.34
C ARG A 383 32.88 -30.14 10.58
N ARG A 384 32.99 -29.64 11.81
CA ARG A 384 34.26 -29.22 12.44
C ARG A 384 35.34 -30.24 12.10
N ARG A 385 36.33 -29.87 11.29
CA ARG A 385 37.62 -30.57 11.23
C ARG A 385 38.54 -29.89 12.22
N THR A 386 38.64 -30.48 13.41
CA THR A 386 39.84 -30.41 14.24
C THR A 386 40.94 -31.23 13.57
N ARG A 387 42.04 -30.60 13.20
CA ARG A 387 43.41 -31.10 13.36
C ARG A 387 44.38 -29.94 13.25
#